data_AF-U5VUD8-F1
#
_entry.id   AF-U5VUD8-F1
#
_cell.length_a   1.000
_cell.length_b   1.000
_cell.length_c   1.000
_cell.angle_alpha   90.00
_cell.angle_beta   90.00
_cell.angle_gamma   90.00
#
_symmetry.space_group_name_H-M   'P 1'
#
loop_
_entity.id
_entity.type
_entity.pdbx_description
1 polymer ?
#
loop_
_entity_poly.entity_id
_entity_poly.type
_entity_poly.pdbx_seq_one_letter_code
_entity_poly.pdbx_strand_id
1 'polypeptide(L)' 'MRWNNPKLHEPAYRKTWLACEDHREHLGDFLGARGFLREVTEFRTTQHDSTP' A
#
# COMPACT_ATOMS: atom_id res chain seq x y z
N MET A 1 -2.09 -1.82 0.04
CA MET A 1 -1.36 -2.18 1.29
C MET A 1 -0.66 -0.96 1.84
N ARG A 2 -0.67 -0.68 3.16
CA ARG A 2 0.07 0.47 3.77
C ARG A 2 1.26 0.02 4.62
N TRP A 3 2.28 0.89 4.73
CA TRP A 3 3.52 0.67 5.50
C TRP A 3 4.07 1.96 6.17
N ASN A 4 4.94 1.80 7.18
CA ASN A 4 5.76 2.82 7.85
C ASN A 4 7.25 2.37 7.94
N ASN A 5 8.20 3.16 7.41
CA ASN A 5 9.65 3.01 7.68
C ASN A 5 10.08 3.96 8.80
N PRO A 6 10.15 3.51 10.05
CA PRO A 6 10.54 4.40 11.13
C PRO A 6 12.01 4.86 11.05
N LYS A 7 12.85 4.23 10.21
CA LYS A 7 14.26 4.65 10.00
C LYS A 7 14.44 5.79 8.99
N LEU A 8 13.46 6.02 8.11
CA LEU A 8 13.58 6.98 7.00
C LEU A 8 12.46 8.03 6.99
N HIS A 9 11.34 7.76 7.67
CA HIS A 9 10.16 8.60 7.62
C HIS A 9 9.55 8.82 8.99
N GLU A 10 8.95 9.99 9.19
CA GLU A 10 8.08 10.24 10.34
C GLU A 10 6.91 9.26 10.36
N PRO A 11 6.39 8.87 11.55
CA PRO A 11 5.33 7.87 11.68
C PRO A 11 4.03 8.19 10.93
N ALA A 12 3.81 9.47 10.61
CA ALA A 12 2.68 9.94 9.82
C ALA A 12 2.80 9.59 8.33
N TYR A 13 4.01 9.39 7.82
CA TYR A 13 4.25 9.13 6.40
C TYR A 13 4.02 7.64 6.09
N ARG A 14 2.93 7.35 5.39
CA ARG A 14 2.58 5.98 4.98
C ARG A 14 2.76 5.83 3.47
N LYS A 15 3.48 4.78 3.06
CA LYS A 15 3.55 4.40 1.65
C LYS A 15 2.40 3.46 1.30
N THR A 16 1.73 3.73 0.18
CA THR A 16 0.76 2.81 -0.42
C THR A 16 1.44 1.99 -1.51
N TRP A 17 1.30 0.67 -1.40
CA TRP A 17 1.70 -0.27 -2.45
C TRP A 17 0.46 -0.86 -3.11
N LEU A 18 0.46 -0.91 -4.45
CA LEU A 18 -0.60 -1.47 -5.29
C LEU A 18 -0.11 -2.77 -5.92
N ALA A 19 -1.03 -3.71 -6.06
CA ALA A 19 -0.84 -4.96 -6.79
C ALA A 19 -2.17 -5.36 -7.44
N CYS A 20 -2.11 -6.01 -8.60
CA CYS A 20 -3.26 -6.75 -9.12
C CYS A 20 -3.45 -8.06 -8.34
N GLU A 21 -4.50 -8.80 -8.65
CA GLU A 21 -4.83 -10.06 -7.99
C GLU A 21 -3.67 -11.06 -8.04
N ASP A 22 -3.11 -11.29 -9.24
CA ASP A 22 -1.99 -12.22 -9.45
C ASP A 22 -0.74 -11.89 -8.62
N HIS A 23 -0.49 -10.61 -8.34
CA HIS A 23 0.70 -10.16 -7.64
C HIS A 23 0.47 -9.85 -6.16
N ARG A 24 -0.79 -9.96 -5.68
CA ARG A 24 -1.16 -9.59 -4.31
C ARG A 24 -0.44 -10.43 -3.28
N GLU A 25 -0.45 -11.75 -3.46
CA GLU A 25 0.10 -12.71 -2.50
C GLU A 25 1.62 -12.51 -2.36
N HIS A 26 2.32 -12.52 -3.49
CA HIS A 26 3.77 -12.36 -3.53
C HIS A 26 4.25 -11.04 -2.90
N LEU A 27 3.55 -9.93 -3.18
CA LEU A 27 3.86 -8.64 -2.56
C LEU A 27 3.57 -8.65 -1.04
N GLY A 28 2.47 -9.30 -0.64
CA GLY A 28 2.10 -9.48 0.76
C GLY A 28 3.19 -10.19 1.55
N ASP A 29 3.68 -11.32 1.02
CA ASP A 29 4.76 -12.11 1.64
C ASP A 29 6.06 -11.32 1.72
N PHE A 30 6.44 -10.64 0.64
CA PHE A 30 7.63 -9.81 0.59
C PHE A 30 7.63 -8.72 1.69
N LEU A 31 6.48 -8.05 1.88
CA LEU A 31 6.32 -7.00 2.88
C LEU A 31 6.19 -7.59 4.28
N GLY A 32 5.49 -8.72 4.44
CA GLY A 32 5.30 -9.41 5.71
C GLY A 32 6.62 -9.90 6.31
N ALA A 33 7.45 -10.57 5.50
CA ALA A 33 8.76 -11.08 5.92
C ALA A 33 9.71 -9.98 6.45
N ARG A 34 9.48 -8.72 6.06
CA ARG A 34 10.29 -7.56 6.48
C ARG A 34 9.62 -6.72 7.58
N GLY A 35 8.45 -7.14 8.09
CA GLY A 35 7.68 -6.37 9.07
C GLY A 35 7.12 -5.05 8.51
N PHE A 36 6.99 -4.98 7.18
CA PHE A 36 6.55 -3.77 6.49
C PHE A 36 5.03 -3.72 6.29
N LEU A 37 4.37 -4.87 6.22
CA LEU A 37 2.92 -4.88 6.00
C LEU A 37 2.16 -4.36 7.24
N ARG A 38 1.36 -3.29 7.10
CA ARG A 38 0.52 -2.74 8.17
C ARG A 38 -0.95 -3.04 7.98
N GLU A 39 -1.47 -2.79 6.78
CA GLU A 39 -2.87 -3.03 6.45
C GLU A 39 -3.01 -3.32 4.95
N VAL A 40 -3.98 -4.17 4.60
CA VAL A 40 -4.41 -4.40 3.21
C VAL A 40 -5.78 -3.77 3.06
N THR A 41 -5.92 -2.88 2.07
CA THR A 41 -7.18 -2.21 1.76
C THR A 41 -7.41 -2.33 0.26
N GLU A 42 -8.67 -2.36 -0.15
CA GLU A 42 -9.03 -2.26 -1.57
C GLU A 42 -8.54 -0.92 -2.14
N PHE A 43 -8.10 -0.94 -3.39
CA PHE A 43 -7.77 0.28 -4.10
C PHE A 43 -9.05 0.84 -4.71
N ARG A 44 -9.46 2.03 -4.25
CA ARG A 44 -10.52 2.80 -4.86
C ARG A 44 -9.89 3.89 -5.72
N THR A 45 -10.12 3.82 -7.03
CA THR A 45 -9.77 4.95 -7.90
C THR A 45 -10.67 6.14 -7.51
N THR A 46 -10.07 7.30 -7.29
CA THR A 46 -10.83 8.54 -7.15
C THR A 46 -11.46 8.85 -8.51
N GLN A 47 -12.78 8.83 -8.61
CA GLN A 47 -13.48 9.34 -9.79
C GLN A 47 -13.14 10.84 -9.92
N HIS A 48 -12.33 11.18 -10.92
CA HIS A 48 -12.24 12.55 -11.39
C HIS A 48 -13.48 12.78 -12.26
N ASP A 49 -14.50 13.40 -11.68
CA ASP A 49 -15.62 13.91 -12.45
C ASP A 49 -15.10 15.07 -13.31
N SER A 50 -14.77 14.76 -14.56
CA SER A 50 -14.58 15.79 -15.59
C SER A 50 -15.97 16.28 -15.97
N THR A 51 -16.51 17.24 -15.21
CA THR A 51 -17.66 18.01 -15.66
C THR A 51 -17.25 18.76 -16.95
N PRO A 52 -18.05 18.70 -18.03
CA PRO A 52 -17.73 19.31 -19.33
C PRO A 52 -17.62 20.83 -19.30
#